data_AF-A0A9D3YD52-F1
#
_entry.id   AF-A0A9D3YD52-F1
#
_cell.length_a   1.000
_cell.length_b   1.000
_cell.length_c   1.000
_cell.angle_alpha   90.00
_cell.angle_beta   90.00
_cell.angle_gamma   90.00
#
_symmetry.space_group_name_H-M   'P 1'
#
loop_
_entity.id
_entity.type
_entity.pdbx_description
1 polymer ?
#
loop_
_entity_poly.entity_id
_entity_poly.type
_entity_poly.pdbx_seq_one_letter_code
_entity_poly.pdbx_strand_id
1 'polypeptide(L)' 'MADIWATQSQHIACLQDPPGVQLYVKVSTVRKGGIELPVYKCARDSTSLESFHNHLARFIPGINHLHI' A
#
# COMPACT_ATOMS: atom_id res chain seq x y z
N MET A 1 -8.21 20.14 -8.43
CA MET A 1 -8.31 18.67 -8.33
C MET A 1 -8.06 17.95 -9.66
N ALA A 2 -8.62 18.39 -10.80
CA ALA A 2 -8.47 17.70 -12.09
C ALA A 2 -7.00 17.50 -12.54
N ASP A 3 -6.15 18.52 -12.35
CA ASP A 3 -4.73 18.47 -12.74
C ASP A 3 -3.91 17.49 -11.89
N ILE A 4 -4.18 17.47 -10.58
CA ILE A 4 -3.60 16.51 -9.64
C ILE A 4 -4.03 15.09 -10.02
N TRP A 5 -5.31 14.88 -10.34
CA TRP A 5 -5.81 13.57 -10.76
C TRP A 5 -5.17 13.10 -12.07
N ALA A 6 -5.03 13.97 -13.07
CA ALA A 6 -4.40 13.64 -14.35
C ALA A 6 -2.95 13.15 -14.18
N THR A 7 -2.22 13.73 -13.24
CA THR A 7 -0.84 13.33 -12.93
C THR A 7 -0.79 12.06 -12.07
N GLN A 8 -1.58 12.01 -11.00
CA GLN A 8 -1.49 10.94 -10.00
C GLN A 8 -2.13 9.62 -10.46
N SER A 9 -3.16 9.67 -11.31
CA SER A 9 -3.84 8.45 -11.81
C SER A 9 -2.94 7.55 -12.64
N GLN A 10 -1.90 8.08 -13.29
CA GLN A 10 -0.92 7.30 -14.05
C GLN A 10 -0.12 6.33 -13.16
N HIS A 11 0.00 6.62 -11.86
CA HIS A 11 0.72 5.79 -10.90
C HIS A 11 -0.14 4.71 -10.26
N ILE A 12 -1.43 4.59 -10.59
CA ILE A 12 -2.30 3.52 -10.07
C ILE A 12 -1.71 2.15 -10.39
N ALA A 13 -1.15 1.96 -11.58
CA ALA A 13 -0.51 0.71 -11.97
C ALA A 13 0.73 0.38 -11.10
N CYS A 14 1.44 1.39 -10.59
CA CYS A 14 2.59 1.20 -9.70
C CYS A 14 2.18 0.67 -8.31
N LEU A 15 0.91 0.82 -7.92
CA LEU A 15 0.36 0.29 -6.67
C LEU A 15 -0.07 -1.16 -6.81
N GLN A 16 -0.41 -1.59 -8.01
CA GLN A 16 -0.85 -2.94 -8.28
C GLN A 16 0.34 -3.88 -8.40
N ASP A 17 0.16 -5.09 -7.89
CA ASP A 17 1.17 -6.13 -7.98
C ASP A 17 1.11 -6.73 -9.39
N PRO A 18 2.22 -6.68 -10.17
CA PRO A 18 2.23 -7.31 -11.48
C PRO A 18 1.94 -8.81 -11.38
N PRO A 19 1.12 -9.35 -12.29
CA PRO A 19 0.79 -10.77 -12.28
C PRO A 19 2.06 -11.62 -12.51
N GLY A 20 2.16 -12.73 -11.77
CA GLY A 20 3.26 -13.68 -11.92
C GLY A 20 4.59 -13.26 -11.25
N VAL A 21 4.63 -12.13 -10.54
CA VAL A 21 5.83 -11.68 -9.82
C VAL A 21 5.71 -11.97 -8.32
N GLN A 22 6.65 -12.75 -7.77
CA GLN A 22 6.71 -13.02 -6.33
C GLN A 22 7.32 -11.83 -5.58
N LEU A 23 6.48 -10.88 -5.17
CA LEU A 23 6.95 -9.68 -4.47
C LEU A 23 7.20 -9.90 -2.98
N TYR A 24 6.55 -10.88 -2.36
CA TYR A 24 6.65 -11.12 -0.91
C TYR A 24 7.39 -12.42 -0.64
N VAL A 25 8.57 -12.34 -0.02
CA VAL A 25 9.36 -13.52 0.33
C VAL A 25 9.32 -13.71 1.84
N LYS A 26 8.95 -14.91 2.29
CA LYS A 26 9.00 -15.24 3.72
C LYS A 26 10.47 -15.25 4.16
N VAL A 27 10.81 -14.42 5.13
CA VAL A 27 12.18 -14.30 5.66
C VAL A 27 12.33 -14.93 7.03
N SER A 28 11.26 -14.95 7.84
CA SER A 28 11.29 -15.56 9.17
C SER A 28 9.89 -15.83 9.69
N THR A 29 9.79 -16.21 10.96
CA THR A 29 8.53 -16.39 11.69
C THR A 29 8.69 -15.73 13.06
N VAL A 30 7.64 -15.08 13.56
CA VAL A 30 7.63 -14.40 14.86
C VAL A 30 6.45 -14.90 15.70
N ARG A 31 6.66 -15.08 17.02
CA ARG A 31 5.57 -15.39 17.96
C ARG A 31 4.94 -14.11 18.48
N LYS A 32 3.64 -13.91 18.26
CA LYS A 32 2.83 -12.83 18.86
C LYS A 32 1.61 -13.44 19.55
N GLY A 33 1.45 -13.18 20.84
CA GLY A 33 0.31 -13.72 21.62
C GLY A 33 0.24 -15.25 21.63
N GLY A 34 1.39 -15.95 21.52
CA GLY A 34 1.44 -17.40 21.40
C GLY A 34 1.23 -17.96 20.00
N ILE A 35 0.89 -17.12 19.01
CA ILE A 35 0.67 -17.52 17.62
C ILE A 35 1.93 -17.26 16.79
N GLU A 36 2.34 -18.23 15.98
CA GLU A 36 3.42 -18.06 15.00
C GLU A 36 2.92 -17.36 13.74
N LEU A 37 3.53 -16.23 13.41
CA LEU A 37 3.20 -15.42 12.24
C LEU A 37 4.41 -15.35 11.29
N PRO A 38 4.25 -15.65 10.00
CA PRO A 38 5.31 -15.48 9.02
C PRO A 38 5.65 -14.00 8.84
N VAL A 39 6.94 -13.69 8.79
CA VAL A 39 7.47 -12.38 8.44
C VAL A 39 7.84 -12.41 6.97
N TYR A 40 7.31 -11.46 6.20
CA TYR A 40 7.59 -11.31 4.78
C TYR A 40 8.40 -10.04 4.52
N LYS A 41 9.35 -10.12 3.59
CA LYS A 41 10.04 -8.97 3.02
C LYS A 41 9.49 -8.71 1.63
N CYS A 42 9.16 -7.45 1.33
CA CYS A 42 8.77 -7.04 0.00
C CYS A 42 10.03 -6.80 -0.84
N ALA A 43 10.06 -7.34 -2.06
CA ALA A 43 11.12 -7.13 -3.05
C ALA A 43 11.01 -5.76 -3.75
N ARG A 44 9.99 -4.97 -3.45
CA ARG A 44 9.95 -3.55 -3.86
C ARG A 44 10.89 -2.78 -2.95
N ASP A 45 12.09 -2.48 -3.45
CA ASP A 45 13.13 -1.65 -2.80
C ASP A 45 12.69 -0.19 -2.48
N SER A 46 11.42 0.15 -2.66
CA SER A 46 10.91 1.51 -2.47
C SER A 46 10.10 1.63 -1.17
N THR A 47 10.54 2.53 -0.28
CA THR A 47 9.71 3.15 0.77
C THR A 47 8.62 4.08 0.19
N SER A 48 8.64 4.33 -1.12
CA SER A 48 7.63 5.14 -1.82
C SER A 48 6.21 4.63 -1.63
N LEU A 49 5.99 3.31 -1.51
CA LEU A 49 4.67 2.76 -1.25
C LEU A 49 4.19 3.14 0.17
N GLU A 50 5.07 3.11 1.17
CA GLU A 50 4.77 3.57 2.54
C GLU A 50 4.39 5.05 2.58
N SER A 51 5.11 5.90 1.83
CA SER A 51 4.74 7.32 1.71
C SER A 51 3.40 7.48 1.00
N PHE A 52 3.12 6.71 -0.06
CA PHE A 52 1.86 6.76 -0.79
C PHE A 52 0.67 6.22 0.03
N HIS A 53 0.89 5.22 0.91
CA HIS A 53 -0.14 4.72 1.83
C HIS A 53 -0.70 5.82 2.73
N ASN A 54 0.13 6.75 3.21
CA ASN A 54 -0.33 7.92 3.96
C ASN A 54 -1.18 8.91 3.14
N HIS A 55 -1.04 8.92 1.82
CA HIS A 55 -1.80 9.79 0.93
C HIS A 55 -3.07 9.13 0.37
N LEU A 56 -3.15 7.79 0.34
CA LEU A 56 -4.35 7.06 -0.11
C LEU A 56 -5.63 7.45 0.66
N ALA A 57 -5.52 7.65 1.98
CA ALA A 57 -6.64 8.11 2.82
C ALA A 57 -7.19 9.50 2.42
N ARG A 58 -6.39 10.31 1.72
CA ARG A 58 -6.77 11.64 1.21
C ARG A 58 -7.26 11.60 -0.25
N PHE A 59 -6.97 10.52 -0.98
CA PHE A 59 -7.39 10.34 -2.38
C PHE A 59 -8.75 9.68 -2.52
N ILE A 60 -9.14 8.81 -1.59
CA ILE A 60 -10.52 8.33 -1.52
C ILE A 60 -11.35 9.50 -0.99
N PRO A 61 -12.26 10.09 -1.79
CA PRO A 61 -13.13 11.16 -1.31
C PRO A 61 -14.10 10.53 -0.31
N GLY A 62 -13.69 10.44 0.95
CA GLY A 62 -14.58 10.15 2.05
C GLY A 62 -15.58 11.28 2.14
N ILE A 63 -16.85 10.95 1.92
CA ILE A 63 -18.04 11.70 2.34
C ILE A 63 -17.80 12.57 3.58
N ASN A 64 -17.44 13.85 3.38
CA ASN A 64 -17.30 14.85 4.46
C ASN A 64 -18.67 15.24 5.08
N HIS A 65 -19.65 14.34 5.08
CA HIS A 65 -21.05 14.59 5.43
C HIS A 65 -21.53 13.74 6.61
N LEU A 66 -20.67 13.46 7.58
CA LEU A 66 -21.12 13.12 8.93
C LEU A 66 -20.40 14.00 9.95
N HIS A 67 -21.13 15.01 10.38
CA HIS A 67 -20.89 15.80 11.58
C HIS A 67 -21.19 14.87 12.78
N ILE A 68 -20.16 14.48 13.52
CA ILE A 68 -20.27 14.01 14.91
C ILE A 68 -19.25 14.81 15.70
#